data_AF-A0A922IT06-F1
#
_entry.id   AF-A0A922IT06-F1
#
_cell.length_a   1.000
_cell.length_b   1.000
_cell.length_c   1.000
_cell.angle_alpha   90.00
_cell.angle_beta   90.00
_cell.angle_gamma   90.00
#
_symmetry.space_group_name_H-M   'P 1'
#
loop_
_entity.id
_entity.type
_entity.pdbx_description
1 polymer ?
#
loop_
_entity_poly.entity_id
_entity_poly.type
_entity_poly.pdbx_seq_one_letter_code
_entity_poly.pdbx_strand_id
1 'polypeptide(L)'
;MSSVISDKKWSNLKCILGRSGPFHRSEFEPSNELLSMVREHVKILVIGAGGLGCELLKNLAMMGFCHLEVIDMDIIDISNLNRQFLFRSHDVGKPKANVAADFIMRRIPTCKVVPHYNKIQDFGAPFYKQFNAVVCGLDSVTARRWINSMLHFQWYFQDKGVFFTVKMFSYI
;
A
#
# COMPACT_ATOMS: atom_id res chain seq x y z
N MET A 1 -24.11 9.00 17.37
CA MET A 1 -23.34 10.10 16.73
C MET A 1 -22.14 9.62 15.93
N SER A 2 -21.51 8.48 16.30
CA SER A 2 -20.35 7.89 15.62
C SER A 2 -20.63 7.27 14.23
N SER A 3 -21.84 6.76 13.97
CA SER A 3 -22.22 6.13 12.70
C SER A 3 -22.42 7.13 11.55
N VAL A 4 -22.99 8.31 11.82
CA VAL A 4 -23.30 9.31 10.78
C VAL A 4 -22.05 9.97 10.21
N ILE A 5 -20.99 10.10 11.01
CA ILE A 5 -19.69 10.64 10.57
C ILE A 5 -18.94 9.62 9.71
N SER A 6 -19.11 8.30 9.96
CA SER A 6 -18.41 7.26 9.20
C SER A 6 -18.92 7.14 7.76
N ASP A 7 -20.18 7.45 7.50
CA ASP A 7 -20.77 7.36 6.17
C ASP A 7 -20.37 8.50 5.23
N LYS A 8 -20.18 9.73 5.75
CA LYS A 8 -19.70 10.86 4.94
C LYS A 8 -18.23 10.75 4.56
N LYS A 9 -17.40 10.14 5.41
CA LYS A 9 -15.94 10.03 5.18
C LYS A 9 -15.59 9.43 3.82
N TRP A 10 -16.41 8.49 3.35
CA TRP A 10 -16.16 7.73 2.12
C TRP A 10 -17.10 8.08 0.98
N SER A 11 -17.80 9.22 1.04
CA SER A 11 -18.77 9.63 0.02
C SER A 11 -18.17 9.63 -1.39
N ASN A 12 -16.94 10.13 -1.53
CA ASN A 12 -16.26 10.19 -2.82
C ASN A 12 -15.98 8.79 -3.40
N LEU A 13 -15.56 7.85 -2.57
CA LEU A 13 -15.32 6.47 -3.00
C LEU A 13 -16.63 5.75 -3.31
N LYS A 14 -17.68 5.95 -2.51
CA LYS A 14 -19.03 5.41 -2.80
C LYS A 14 -19.57 5.93 -4.13
N CYS A 15 -19.29 7.18 -4.50
CA CYS A 15 -19.66 7.71 -5.82
C CYS A 15 -18.93 7.01 -6.96
N ILE A 16 -17.64 6.67 -6.80
CA ILE A 16 -16.85 5.98 -7.83
C ILE A 16 -17.24 4.50 -7.95
N LEU A 17 -17.46 3.84 -6.81
CA LEU A 17 -17.71 2.39 -6.75
C LEU A 17 -19.19 2.02 -6.96
N GLY A 18 -20.12 2.88 -6.56
CA GLY A 18 -21.56 2.61 -6.60
C GLY A 18 -22.28 3.14 -7.84
N ARG A 19 -21.58 3.68 -8.84
CA ARG A 19 -22.18 4.28 -10.04
C ARG A 19 -21.52 3.78 -11.32
N SER A 20 -22.33 3.50 -12.32
CA SER A 20 -21.85 3.30 -13.69
C SER A 20 -21.53 4.66 -14.35
N GLY A 21 -20.76 4.62 -15.43
CA GLY A 21 -20.29 5.76 -16.21
C GLY A 21 -19.62 5.27 -17.50
N PRO A 22 -19.53 6.11 -18.53
CA PRO A 22 -19.12 5.67 -19.88
C PRO A 22 -17.67 5.20 -20.01
N PHE A 23 -16.84 5.39 -18.97
CA PHE A 23 -15.41 5.08 -18.98
C PHE A 23 -15.00 3.94 -18.03
N HIS A 24 -15.95 3.21 -17.42
CA HIS A 24 -15.59 2.02 -16.66
C HIS A 24 -15.24 0.86 -17.60
N ARG A 25 -14.50 -0.13 -17.08
CA ARG A 25 -14.22 -1.36 -17.83
C ARG A 25 -15.47 -2.22 -17.96
N SER A 26 -15.53 -3.06 -18.99
CA SER A 26 -16.65 -4.00 -19.21
C SER A 26 -16.91 -4.92 -18.02
N GLU A 27 -15.87 -5.26 -17.27
CA GLU A 27 -15.94 -6.18 -16.13
C GLU A 27 -16.34 -5.49 -14.81
N PHE A 28 -16.50 -4.16 -14.82
CA PHE A 28 -16.87 -3.42 -13.63
C PHE A 28 -18.38 -3.38 -13.44
N GLU A 29 -18.85 -3.96 -12.34
CA GLU A 29 -20.23 -3.87 -11.89
C GLU A 29 -20.33 -2.91 -10.70
N PRO A 30 -21.06 -1.78 -10.82
CA PRO A 30 -21.17 -0.82 -9.73
C PRO A 30 -21.99 -1.41 -8.57
N SER A 31 -21.48 -1.27 -7.35
CA SER A 31 -22.13 -1.77 -6.14
C SER A 31 -21.69 -0.96 -4.91
N ASN A 32 -22.63 -0.77 -3.96
CA ASN A 32 -22.33 -0.07 -2.71
C ASN A 32 -21.52 -0.94 -1.74
N GLU A 33 -21.54 -2.25 -1.95
CA GLU A 33 -20.85 -3.28 -1.17
C GLU A 33 -19.36 -3.38 -1.54
N LEU A 34 -18.96 -2.92 -2.73
CA LEU A 34 -17.57 -2.93 -3.19
C LEU A 34 -16.61 -2.23 -2.22
N LEU A 35 -17.03 -1.13 -1.60
CA LEU A 35 -16.20 -0.44 -0.63
C LEU A 35 -15.93 -1.32 0.60
N SER A 36 -16.95 -2.02 1.11
CA SER A 36 -16.79 -2.94 2.24
C SER A 36 -15.91 -4.13 1.84
N MET A 37 -16.14 -4.71 0.66
CA MET A 37 -15.29 -5.77 0.09
C MET A 37 -13.81 -5.36 0.02
N VAL A 38 -13.52 -4.17 -0.51
CA VAL A 38 -12.15 -3.63 -0.59
C VAL A 38 -11.55 -3.47 0.81
N ARG A 39 -12.32 -2.95 1.76
CA ARG A 39 -11.84 -2.71 3.12
C ARG A 39 -11.55 -4.00 3.88
N GLU A 40 -12.32 -5.04 3.69
CA GLU A 40 -12.27 -6.28 4.49
C GLU A 40 -11.39 -7.36 3.88
N HIS A 41 -11.25 -7.40 2.55
CA HIS A 41 -10.61 -8.52 1.87
C HIS A 41 -9.37 -8.15 1.06
N VAL A 42 -9.19 -6.88 0.68
CA VAL A 42 -8.05 -6.50 -0.16
C VAL A 42 -6.83 -6.18 0.68
N LYS A 43 -5.79 -7.01 0.54
CA LYS A 43 -4.47 -6.84 1.15
C LYS A 43 -3.48 -6.26 0.14
N ILE A 44 -2.81 -5.18 0.54
CA ILE A 44 -1.80 -4.51 -0.29
C ILE A 44 -0.45 -4.51 0.43
N LEU A 45 0.59 -4.92 -0.28
CA LEU A 45 1.96 -4.76 0.16
C LEU A 45 2.57 -3.49 -0.46
N VAL A 46 3.12 -2.63 0.37
CA VAL A 46 3.95 -1.48 -0.03
C VAL A 46 5.41 -1.83 0.22
N ILE A 47 6.25 -1.70 -0.80
CA ILE A 47 7.69 -1.95 -0.68
C ILE A 47 8.42 -0.62 -0.75
N GLY A 48 9.11 -0.28 0.33
CA GLY A 48 9.72 1.01 0.58
C GLY A 48 8.79 1.95 1.34
N ALA A 49 9.32 2.58 2.38
CA ALA A 49 8.71 3.62 3.21
C ALA A 49 9.44 4.98 3.06
N GLY A 50 10.36 5.11 2.08
CA GLY A 50 10.93 6.39 1.65
C GLY A 50 9.90 7.30 0.97
N GLY A 51 10.30 8.47 0.46
CA GLY A 51 9.39 9.54 -0.03
C GLY A 51 8.15 9.06 -0.80
N LEU A 52 8.33 8.23 -1.84
CA LEU A 52 7.23 7.65 -2.59
C LEU A 52 6.40 6.65 -1.76
N GLY A 53 7.04 5.79 -0.97
CA GLY A 53 6.39 4.88 -0.02
C GLY A 53 5.50 5.59 1.01
N CYS A 54 5.97 6.72 1.55
CA CYS A 54 5.19 7.58 2.44
C CYS A 54 3.89 8.06 1.78
N GLU A 55 3.99 8.56 0.55
CA GLU A 55 2.83 9.02 -0.23
C GLU A 55 1.87 7.87 -0.57
N LEU A 56 2.41 6.72 -0.97
CA LEU A 56 1.62 5.52 -1.29
C LEU A 56 0.81 5.05 -0.08
N LEU A 57 1.44 4.91 1.09
CA LEU A 57 0.75 4.51 2.32
C LEU A 57 -0.39 5.46 2.67
N LYS A 58 -0.13 6.78 2.63
CA LYS A 58 -1.14 7.80 2.87
C LYS A 58 -2.28 7.69 1.86
N ASN A 59 -1.98 7.62 0.56
CA ASN A 59 -2.97 7.55 -0.50
C ASN A 59 -3.83 6.29 -0.37
N LEU A 60 -3.21 5.11 -0.22
CA LEU A 60 -3.94 3.84 -0.10
C LEU A 60 -4.87 3.84 1.13
N ALA A 61 -4.38 4.29 2.28
CA ALA A 61 -5.21 4.38 3.47
C ALA A 61 -6.36 5.39 3.31
N MET A 62 -6.15 6.50 2.59
CA MET A 62 -7.20 7.48 2.25
C MET A 62 -8.16 7.00 1.14
N MET A 63 -7.75 6.02 0.34
CA MET A 63 -8.58 5.37 -0.69
C MET A 63 -9.38 4.19 -0.13
N GLY A 64 -9.40 4.00 1.19
CA GLY A 64 -10.24 3.00 1.84
C GLY A 64 -9.60 1.62 1.95
N PHE A 65 -8.33 1.43 1.58
CA PHE A 65 -7.62 0.18 1.86
C PHE A 65 -7.29 0.12 3.36
N CYS A 66 -7.74 -0.96 4.02
CA CYS A 66 -7.56 -1.13 5.45
C CYS A 66 -6.52 -2.19 5.83
N HIS A 67 -6.14 -3.07 4.91
CA HIS A 67 -5.13 -4.11 5.14
C HIS A 67 -3.87 -3.80 4.34
N LEU A 68 -2.96 -3.06 4.97
CA LEU A 68 -1.68 -2.70 4.38
C LEU A 68 -0.55 -3.41 5.11
N GLU A 69 0.48 -3.77 4.37
CA GLU A 69 1.77 -4.16 4.93
C GLU A 69 2.87 -3.33 4.27
N VAL A 70 3.91 -3.00 5.02
CA VAL A 70 5.04 -2.21 4.51
C VAL A 70 6.36 -2.89 4.82
N ILE A 71 7.21 -3.07 3.81
CA ILE A 71 8.60 -3.50 3.96
C ILE A 71 9.53 -2.33 3.72
N ASP A 72 10.42 -2.06 4.65
CA ASP A 72 11.55 -1.14 4.44
C ASP A 72 12.71 -1.56 5.35
N MET A 73 13.94 -1.59 4.83
CA MET A 73 15.14 -2.03 5.55
C MET A 73 15.93 -0.86 6.16
N ASP A 74 15.52 0.38 5.93
CA ASP A 74 16.27 1.55 6.33
C ASP A 74 15.84 2.08 7.69
N ILE A 75 16.77 2.81 8.29
CA ILE A 75 16.56 3.64 9.47
C ILE A 75 16.30 5.08 9.03
N ILE A 76 15.51 5.81 9.81
CA ILE A 76 15.22 7.23 9.57
C ILE A 76 16.48 8.06 9.81
N ASP A 77 16.88 8.82 8.79
CA ASP A 77 17.96 9.81 8.85
C ASP A 77 17.41 11.25 8.81
N ILE A 78 18.15 12.21 9.36
CA ILE A 78 17.72 13.62 9.38
C ILE A 78 17.50 14.19 7.98
N SER A 79 18.28 13.76 6.98
CA SER A 79 18.14 14.15 5.58
C SER A 79 16.84 13.66 4.95
N ASN A 80 16.11 12.75 5.60
CA ASN A 80 14.84 12.23 5.11
C ASN A 80 13.67 13.18 5.42
N LEU A 81 13.80 14.00 6.46
CA LEU A 81 12.70 14.81 7.01
C LEU A 81 12.21 15.92 6.06
N ASN A 82 13.02 16.31 5.07
CA ASN A 82 12.65 17.32 4.09
C ASN A 82 11.54 16.87 3.11
N ARG A 83 11.32 15.56 2.97
CA ARG A 83 10.37 14.99 1.99
C ARG A 83 9.56 13.80 2.49
N GLN A 84 9.98 13.15 3.57
CA GLN A 84 9.34 11.96 4.13
C GLN A 84 8.45 12.36 5.31
N PHE A 85 7.31 12.96 5.00
CA PHE A 85 6.43 13.63 5.97
C PHE A 85 5.78 12.72 7.02
N LEU A 86 5.97 11.39 6.94
CA LEU A 86 5.54 10.46 7.99
C LEU A 86 6.49 10.48 9.21
N PHE A 87 7.71 11.02 9.05
CA PHE A 87 8.75 10.99 10.08
C PHE A 87 8.92 12.35 10.76
N ARG A 88 9.34 12.36 12.03
CA ARG A 88 9.66 13.57 12.80
C ARG A 88 11.09 13.49 13.32
N SER A 89 11.61 14.62 13.81
CA SER A 89 12.98 14.68 14.36
C SER A 89 13.21 13.71 15.52
N HIS A 90 12.18 13.42 16.33
CA HIS A 90 12.27 12.43 17.41
C HIS A 90 12.19 10.97 16.94
N ASP A 91 12.03 10.73 15.64
CA ASP A 91 12.01 9.40 15.03
C ASP A 91 13.35 9.03 14.38
N VAL A 92 14.30 9.97 14.29
CA VAL A 92 15.64 9.71 13.77
C VAL A 92 16.28 8.56 14.55
N GLY A 93 16.86 7.60 13.83
CA GLY A 93 17.42 6.37 14.41
C GLY A 93 16.44 5.21 14.56
N LYS A 94 15.13 5.40 14.30
CA LYS A 94 14.13 4.32 14.32
C LYS A 94 13.93 3.70 12.92
N PRO A 95 13.49 2.44 12.83
CA PRO A 95 13.10 1.82 11.55
C PRO A 95 12.00 2.59 10.82
N LYS A 96 12.20 2.86 9.51
CA LYS A 96 11.20 3.58 8.70
C LYS A 96 9.87 2.84 8.64
N ALA A 97 9.88 1.52 8.43
CA ALA A 97 8.68 0.70 8.32
C ALA A 97 7.78 0.86 9.56
N ASN A 98 8.34 0.72 10.76
CA ASN A 98 7.61 0.81 12.02
C ASN A 98 6.99 2.19 12.22
N VAL A 99 7.79 3.25 12.09
CA VAL A 99 7.29 4.62 12.31
C VAL A 99 6.24 5.01 11.26
N ALA A 100 6.41 4.58 10.00
CA ALA A 100 5.45 4.83 8.94
C ALA A 100 4.11 4.15 9.24
N ALA A 101 4.13 2.87 9.63
CA ALA A 101 2.93 2.13 10.02
C ALA A 101 2.21 2.79 11.20
N ASP A 102 2.94 3.10 12.26
CA ASP A 102 2.40 3.75 13.45
C ASP A 102 1.78 5.11 13.13
N PHE A 103 2.45 5.92 12.30
CA PHE A 103 1.93 7.22 11.89
C PHE A 103 0.59 7.07 11.15
N ILE A 104 0.51 6.16 10.19
CA ILE A 104 -0.70 5.92 9.39
C ILE A 104 -1.83 5.41 10.28
N MET A 105 -1.59 4.43 11.15
CA MET A 105 -2.61 3.88 12.04
C MET A 105 -3.12 4.93 13.04
N ARG A 106 -2.25 5.82 13.55
CA ARG A 106 -2.69 6.96 14.37
C ARG A 106 -3.55 7.95 13.59
N ARG A 107 -3.18 8.26 12.34
CA ARG A 107 -3.86 9.27 11.53
C ARG A 107 -5.16 8.75 10.92
N ILE A 108 -5.22 7.47 10.59
CA ILE A 108 -6.35 6.78 9.95
C ILE A 108 -6.65 5.52 10.78
N PRO A 109 -7.41 5.64 11.90
CA PRO A 109 -7.63 4.52 12.83
C PRO A 109 -8.36 3.31 12.24
N THR A 110 -8.99 3.47 11.07
CA THR A 110 -9.64 2.36 10.36
C THR A 110 -8.66 1.53 9.52
N CYS A 111 -7.40 1.95 9.40
CA CYS A 111 -6.37 1.26 8.64
C CYS A 111 -5.50 0.45 9.60
N LYS A 112 -5.17 -0.78 9.21
CA LYS A 112 -4.20 -1.65 9.87
C LYS A 112 -2.99 -1.76 8.96
N VAL A 113 -1.84 -1.31 9.45
CA VAL A 113 -0.57 -1.37 8.73
C VAL A 113 0.39 -2.27 9.50
N VAL A 114 0.83 -3.38 8.89
CA VAL A 114 1.83 -4.27 9.49
C VAL A 114 3.22 -3.87 8.96
N PRO A 115 4.14 -3.42 9.83
CA PRO A 115 5.50 -3.07 9.43
C PRO A 115 6.43 -4.29 9.41
N HIS A 116 7.33 -4.31 8.43
CA HIS A 116 8.41 -5.28 8.30
C HIS A 116 9.73 -4.52 8.14
N TYR A 117 10.55 -4.51 9.20
CA TYR A 117 11.89 -3.93 9.15
C TYR A 117 12.89 -4.97 8.61
N ASN A 118 12.78 -5.23 7.31
CA ASN A 118 13.44 -6.33 6.62
C ASN A 118 13.80 -5.94 5.19
N LYS A 119 14.69 -6.74 4.59
CA LYS A 119 14.92 -6.67 3.15
C LYS A 119 13.85 -7.47 2.43
N ILE A 120 13.52 -7.06 1.21
CA ILE A 120 12.58 -7.83 0.37
C ILE A 120 13.05 -9.27 0.13
N GLN A 121 14.37 -9.48 0.11
CA GLN A 121 15.00 -10.79 -0.08
C GLN A 121 14.80 -11.75 1.10
N ASP A 122 14.40 -11.25 2.27
CA ASP A 122 14.21 -12.06 3.47
C ASP A 122 12.89 -12.86 3.40
N PHE A 123 12.01 -12.53 2.45
CA PHE A 123 10.71 -13.16 2.28
C PHE A 123 10.69 -14.12 1.08
N GLY A 124 10.11 -15.30 1.30
CA GLY A 124 9.88 -16.29 0.25
C GLY A 124 8.60 -16.03 -0.55
N ALA A 125 8.41 -16.81 -1.62
CA ALA A 125 7.20 -16.73 -2.45
C ALA A 125 5.86 -16.82 -1.66
N PRO A 126 5.68 -17.71 -0.67
CA PRO A 126 4.42 -17.80 0.06
C PRO A 126 3.99 -16.49 0.73
N PHE A 127 4.95 -15.68 1.17
CA PHE A 127 4.68 -14.37 1.75
C PHE A 127 4.07 -13.42 0.71
N TYR A 128 4.64 -13.34 -0.49
CA TYR A 128 4.15 -12.43 -1.53
C TYR A 128 2.80 -12.88 -2.12
N LYS A 129 2.49 -14.18 -2.09
CA LYS A 129 1.25 -14.76 -2.64
C LYS A 129 -0.01 -14.29 -1.90
N GLN A 130 0.13 -13.85 -0.65
CA GLN A 130 -1.03 -13.47 0.18
C GLN A 130 -1.64 -12.10 -0.19
N PHE A 131 -0.95 -11.30 -1.01
CA PHE A 131 -1.36 -9.93 -1.34
C PHE A 131 -2.10 -9.87 -2.68
N ASN A 132 -3.16 -9.06 -2.73
CA ASN A 132 -3.89 -8.79 -3.97
C ASN A 132 -3.11 -7.84 -4.89
N ALA A 133 -2.32 -6.93 -4.30
CA ALA A 133 -1.47 -6.02 -5.04
C ALA A 133 -0.16 -5.75 -4.30
N VAL A 134 0.90 -5.53 -5.07
CA VAL A 134 2.21 -5.10 -4.57
C VAL A 134 2.57 -3.79 -5.25
N VAL A 135 2.86 -2.76 -4.47
CA VAL A 135 3.20 -1.42 -4.95
C VAL A 135 4.60 -1.05 -4.45
N CYS A 136 5.46 -0.58 -5.35
CA CYS A 136 6.87 -0.35 -5.05
C CYS A 136 7.20 1.15 -5.06
N GLY A 137 7.80 1.62 -3.97
CA GLY A 137 8.47 2.92 -3.82
C GLY A 137 9.99 2.77 -3.72
N LEU A 138 10.56 1.86 -4.50
CA LEU A 138 12.00 1.50 -4.50
C LEU A 138 12.83 2.46 -5.34
N ASP A 139 14.00 2.87 -4.83
CA ASP A 139 14.98 3.72 -5.50
C ASP A 139 16.07 2.90 -6.25
N SER A 140 16.31 1.67 -5.83
CA SER A 140 17.32 0.78 -6.41
C SER A 140 16.82 -0.01 -7.63
N VAL A 141 17.59 0.00 -8.72
CA VAL A 141 17.35 -0.87 -9.90
C VAL A 141 17.42 -2.34 -9.51
N THR A 142 18.38 -2.73 -8.67
CA THR A 142 18.56 -4.12 -8.22
C THR A 142 17.35 -4.61 -7.45
N ALA A 143 16.84 -3.81 -6.50
CA ALA A 143 15.64 -4.15 -5.74
C ALA A 143 14.42 -4.29 -6.66
N ARG A 144 14.25 -3.36 -7.62
CA ARG A 144 13.18 -3.41 -8.62
C ARG A 144 13.25 -4.65 -9.50
N ARG A 145 14.46 -5.06 -9.93
CA ARG A 145 14.65 -6.29 -10.72
C ARG A 145 14.33 -7.53 -9.90
N TRP A 146 14.79 -7.58 -8.65
CA TRP A 146 14.55 -8.72 -7.76
C TRP A 146 13.05 -8.95 -7.53
N ILE A 147 12.32 -7.91 -7.13
CA ILE A 147 10.87 -8.05 -6.88
C ILE A 147 10.11 -8.39 -8.16
N ASN A 148 10.50 -7.82 -9.29
CA ASN A 148 9.91 -8.14 -10.58
C ASN A 148 10.08 -9.64 -10.92
N SER A 149 11.27 -10.20 -10.69
CA SER A 149 11.53 -11.63 -10.90
C SER A 149 10.71 -12.51 -9.93
N MET A 150 10.64 -12.14 -8.64
CA MET A 150 9.85 -12.86 -7.63
C MET A 150 8.36 -12.92 -8.02
N LEU A 151 7.77 -11.79 -8.40
CA LEU A 151 6.35 -11.71 -8.76
C LEU A 151 6.05 -12.36 -10.11
N HIS A 152 6.93 -12.22 -11.11
CA HIS A 152 6.78 -12.88 -12.41
C HIS A 152 6.80 -14.41 -12.27
N PHE A 153 7.70 -14.95 -11.44
CA PHE A 153 7.76 -16.38 -11.18
C PHE A 153 6.43 -16.90 -10.60
N GLN A 154 5.74 -16.13 -9.75
CA GLN A 154 4.44 -16.55 -9.26
C GLN A 154 3.33 -16.50 -10.31
N TRP A 155 3.27 -15.42 -11.08
CA TRP A 155 2.25 -15.24 -12.12
C TRP A 155 2.28 -16.36 -13.17
N TYR A 156 3.47 -16.71 -13.65
CA TYR A 156 3.61 -17.66 -14.74
C TYR A 156 3.46 -19.12 -14.32
N PHE A 157 3.79 -19.46 -13.07
CA PHE A 157 3.92 -20.87 -12.67
C PHE A 157 2.89 -21.36 -11.65
N GLN A 158 2.14 -20.47 -10.97
CA GLN A 158 1.33 -20.93 -9.85
C GLN A 158 -0.15 -20.53 -9.83
N ASP A 159 -0.62 -19.47 -10.48
CA ASP A 159 -2.06 -19.16 -10.56
C ASP A 159 -2.36 -18.08 -11.62
N LYS A 160 -3.42 -18.24 -12.42
CA LYS A 160 -4.02 -17.16 -13.25
C LYS A 160 -4.78 -16.13 -12.38
N GLY A 161 -4.25 -15.79 -11.22
CA GLY A 161 -4.80 -14.78 -10.32
C GLY A 161 -4.45 -13.38 -10.78
N VAL A 162 -5.28 -12.39 -10.47
CA VAL A 162 -5.03 -10.99 -10.81
C VAL A 162 -4.09 -10.34 -9.79
N PHE A 163 -2.78 -10.55 -9.93
CA PHE A 163 -1.77 -9.66 -9.35
C PHE A 163 -1.66 -8.35 -10.12
N PHE A 164 -2.11 -7.25 -9.51
CA PHE A 164 -1.77 -5.92 -9.98
C PHE A 164 -0.41 -5.52 -9.41
N THR A 165 0.63 -5.58 -10.24
CA THR A 165 1.88 -4.85 -9.95
C THR A 165 1.70 -3.42 -10.47
N VAL A 166 1.35 -2.48 -9.60
CA VAL A 166 1.37 -1.07 -9.97
C VAL A 166 2.81 -0.59 -9.90
N LYS A 167 3.49 -0.63 -11.05
CA LYS A 167 4.81 -0.03 -11.24
C LYS A 167 4.65 1.50 -11.31
N MET A 168 4.64 2.16 -10.16
CA MET A 168 4.87 3.60 -10.09
C MET A 168 6.38 3.83 -10.22
N PHE A 169 6.88 3.83 -11.46
CA PHE A 169 8.24 4.29 -11.72
C PHE A 169 8.25 5.81 -11.66
N SER A 170 8.95 6.37 -10.67
CA SER A 170 9.57 7.67 -10.88
C SER A 170 10.68 7.44 -11.91
N TYR A 171 10.46 7.89 -13.15
CA TYR A 171 11.55 8.06 -14.11
C TYR A 171 12.34 9.29 -13.66
N ILE A 172 13.33 9.07 -12.79
CA ILE A 172 14.47 9.97 -12.59
C ILE A 172 15.69 9.10 -12.39
#